data_AF-A0A1I5HXI6-F1
#
_entry.id   AF-A0A1I5HXI6-F1
#
_cell.length_a   1.000
_cell.length_b   1.000
_cell.length_c   1.000
_cell.angle_alpha   90.00
_cell.angle_beta   90.00
_cell.angle_gamma   90.00
#
_symmetry.space_group_name_H-M   'P 1'
#
loop_
_entity.id
_entity.type
_entity.pdbx_description
1 polymer ?
#
loop_
_entity_poly.entity_id
_entity_poly.type
_entity_poly.pdbx_seq_one_letter_code
_entity_poly.pdbx_strand_id
1 'polypeptide(L)' 'MRIEERPLVHWVPVTGRDGRRHMEMRWEMPAPTPVRTTRAA' A
#
# COMPACT_ATOMS: atom_id res chain seq x y z
N MET A 1 -11.45 0.62 -21.07
CA MET A 1 -10.07 0.87 -20.59
C MET A 1 -9.93 0.15 -19.24
N ARG A 2 -9.22 -0.98 -19.20
CA ARG A 2 -9.01 -1.74 -17.96
C ARG A 2 -7.87 -1.04 -17.22
N ILE A 3 -8.15 -0.44 -16.08
CA ILE A 3 -7.10 0.14 -15.23
C ILE A 3 -6.40 -1.05 -14.59
N GLU A 4 -5.16 -1.30 -15.00
CA GLU A 4 -4.30 -2.25 -14.29
C GLU A 4 -3.97 -1.64 -12.93
N GLU A 5 -4.45 -2.27 -11.86
CA GLU A 5 -4.08 -1.90 -10.49
C GLU A 5 -2.59 -2.19 -10.32
N ARG A 6 -1.77 -1.14 -10.41
CA ARG A 6 -0.33 -1.23 -10.14
C ARG A 6 -0.10 -0.98 -8.65
N PRO A 7 0.76 -1.77 -7.99
CA PRO A 7 1.10 -1.53 -6.59
C PRO A 7 1.75 -0.16 -6.42
N LEU A 8 1.38 0.55 -5.36
CA LEU A 8 1.99 1.82 -5.00
C LEU A 8 3.34 1.53 -4.36
N VAL A 9 4.42 1.99 -4.97
CA VAL A 9 5.79 1.85 -4.44
C VAL A 9 6.16 3.11 -3.67
N HIS A 10 6.65 2.94 -2.44
CA HIS A 10 7.12 4.04 -1.60
C HIS A 10 8.40 3.67 -0.85
N TRP A 11 9.24 4.66 -0.55
CA TRP A 11 10.47 4.48 0.22
C TRP A 11 10.26 4.90 1.67
N VAL A 12 10.57 4.02 2.62
CA VAL A 12 10.40 4.27 4.06
C VAL A 12 11.75 4.36 4.75
N PRO A 13 12.00 5.39 5.56
CA PRO A 13 13.18 5.42 6.42
C PRO A 13 13.04 4.39 7.54
N VAL A 14 14.06 3.56 7.73
CA VAL A 14 14.11 2.54 8.78
C VAL A 14 15.37 2.70 9.60
N THR A 15 15.25 2.44 10.90
CA THR A 15 16.39 2.33 11.82
C THR A 15 16.62 0.87 12.13
N GLY A 16 17.78 0.36 11.69
CA GLY A 16 18.22 -1.00 11.97
C GLY A 16 18.51 -1.22 13.45
N ARG A 17 18.60 -2.48 13.85
CA ARG A 17 18.94 -2.86 15.24
C ARG A 17 20.35 -2.39 15.66
N ASP A 18 21.22 -2.17 14.68
CA ASP A 18 22.56 -1.60 14.83
C ASP A 18 22.54 -0.06 14.96
N GLY A 19 21.37 0.57 14.95
CA GLY A 19 21.19 2.02 15.03
C GLY A 19 21.46 2.75 13.71
N ARG A 20 21.77 2.05 12.61
CA ARG A 20 21.98 2.68 11.31
C ARG A 20 20.66 3.00 10.64
N ARG A 21 20.65 4.09 9.85
CA ARG A 21 19.48 4.52 9.07
C ARG A 21 19.67 4.10 7.62
N HIS A 22 18.64 3.49 7.04
CA HIS A 22 18.57 3.16 5.61
C HIS A 22 17.15 3.38 5.08
N MET A 23 17.00 3.28 3.77
CA MET A 23 15.71 3.37 3.10
C MET A 23 15.28 1.98 2.66
N GLU A 24 14.04 1.60 2.93
CA GLU A 24 13.41 0.37 2.44
C GLU A 24 12.37 0.69 1.39
N MET A 25 12.39 -0.04 0.27
CA MET A 25 11.33 0.02 -0.73
C MET A 25 10.17 -0.86 -0.27
N ARG A 26 8.97 -0.29 -0.17
CA ARG A 26 7.75 -1.01 0.18
C ARG A 26 6.71 -0.84 -0.92
N TRP A 27 5.96 -1.90 -1.16
CA TRP A 27 4.82 -1.88 -2.07
C TRP A 27 3.54 -2.07 -1.28
N GLU A 28 2.53 -1.27 -1.60
CA GLU A 28 1.16 -1.44 -1.08
C GLU A 28 0.27 -1.92 -2.22
N MET A 29 -0.45 -3.01 -1.97
CA MET A 29 -1.58 -3.38 -2.82
C MET A 29 -2.71 -2.40 -2.52
N PRO A 30 -3.34 -1.78 -3.54
CA PRO A 30 -4.53 -0.98 -3.31
C PRO A 30 -5.57 -1.84 -2.59
N ALA A 31 -5.98 -1.40 -1.40
CA ALA A 31 -7.02 -2.11 -0.66
C ALA A 31 -8.31 -2.09 -1.50
N PRO A 32 -9.04 -3.22 -1.60
CA PRO A 32 -10.30 -3.23 -2.32
C PRO A 32 -11.24 -2.21 -1.68
N THR A 33 -11.75 -1.29 -2.49
CA THR A 33 -12.71 -0.29 -2.05
C THR A 33 -13.89 -1.03 -1.40
N PRO A 34 -14.27 -0.73 -0.14
CA PRO A 34 -15.39 -1.38 0.48
C PRO A 34 -16.65 -1.06 -0.34
N VAL A 35 -17.22 -2.08 -0.98
CA VAL A 35 -18.48 -1.95 -1.71
C VAL A 35 -19.56 -1.67 -0.67
N ARG A 36 -20.10 -0.44 -0.66
CA ARG A 36 -21.29 -0.13 0.13
C ARG A 36 -22.43 -0.99 -0.38
N THR A 37 -22.76 -2.06 0.34
CA THR A 37 -23.96 -2.83 0.08
C THR A 37 -25.17 -2.01 0.52
N THR A 38 -25.78 -1.27 -0.40
CA THR A 38 -27.10 -0.68 -0.15
C THR A 38 -28.11 -1.83 -0.14
N ARG A 39 -28.51 -2.28 1.05
CA ARG A 39 -29.63 -3.21 1.20
C ARG A 39 -30.92 -2.46 0.88
N ALA A 40 -31.54 -2.75 -0.26
CA ALA A 40 -32.90 -2.32 -0.54
C ALA A 40 -33.86 -3.12 0.37
N ALA A 41 -34.80 -2.41 0.98
CA ALA A 41 -35.89 -2.96 1.80
C ALA A 41 -37.15 -3.16 0.95
#